data_AF-A0A2H0DVZ0-F1
#
_entry.id   AF-A0A2H0DVZ0-F1
#
_cell.length_a   1.000
_cell.length_b   1.000
_cell.length_c   1.000
_cell.angle_alpha   90.00
_cell.angle_beta   90.00
_cell.angle_gamma   90.00
#
_symmetry.space_group_name_H-M   'P 1'
#
loop_
_entity.id
_entity.type
_entity.pdbx_description
1 polymer ?
#
loop_
_entity_poly.entity_id
_entity_poly.type
_entity_poly.pdbx_seq_one_letter_code
_entity_poly.pdbx_strand_id
1 'polypeptide(L)'
;MFFALVNWVSIGLVIWKVDPETIRDFIIPGSYLPMTLLMMGGIFWLLSILLMSSSTALRWALGITVFLELRVLGLGSILNGILIVGLLISLEIYLMKSKGKKMDLPLRVPAARMREDDNTLGLM
;
A
#
# COMPACT_ATOMS: atom_id res chain seq x y z
N MET A 1 -3.99 -14.81 8.92
CA MET A 1 -4.80 -15.85 8.24
C MET A 1 -6.28 -15.79 8.66
N PHE A 2 -6.60 -15.79 9.95
CA PHE A 2 -7.97 -15.61 10.46
C PHE A 2 -8.72 -14.43 9.79
N PHE A 3 -8.16 -13.22 9.81
CA PHE A 3 -8.79 -12.05 9.21
C PHE A 3 -9.01 -12.16 7.69
N ALA A 4 -8.13 -12.87 6.97
CA ALA A 4 -8.30 -13.11 5.55
C ALA A 4 -9.50 -14.05 5.30
N LEU A 5 -9.61 -15.14 6.07
CA LEU A 5 -10.74 -16.06 5.99
C LEU A 5 -12.06 -15.35 6.32
N VAL A 6 -12.09 -14.56 7.39
CA VAL A 6 -13.28 -13.78 7.76
C VAL A 6 -13.66 -12.82 6.63
N ASN A 7 -12.69 -12.11 6.05
CA ASN A 7 -12.96 -11.19 4.94
C ASN A 7 -13.53 -11.91 3.70
N TRP A 8 -12.97 -13.06 3.32
CA TRP A 8 -13.48 -13.87 2.21
C TRP A 8 -14.88 -14.42 2.45
N VAL A 9 -15.16 -14.88 3.68
CA VAL A 9 -16.50 -15.32 4.07
C VAL A 9 -17.48 -14.15 4.03
N SER A 10 -17.09 -12.96 4.51
CA SER A 10 -17.91 -11.76 4.44
C SER A 10 -18.23 -11.35 3.00
N ILE A 11 -17.26 -11.42 2.08
CA ILE A 11 -17.49 -11.18 0.66
C ILE A 11 -18.55 -12.15 0.12
N GLY A 12 -18.41 -13.45 0.41
CA GLY A 12 -19.38 -14.47 -0.01
C GLY A 12 -20.78 -14.22 0.57
N LEU A 13 -20.87 -13.80 1.83
CA LEU A 13 -22.13 -13.50 2.49
C LEU A 13 -22.81 -12.27 1.88
N VAL A 14 -22.06 -11.20 1.60
CA VAL A 14 -22.58 -10.01 0.93
C VAL A 14 -23.12 -10.34 -0.45
N ILE A 15 -22.38 -11.13 -1.24
CA ILE A 15 -22.83 -11.58 -2.57
C ILE A 15 -24.11 -12.43 -2.49
N TRP A 16 -24.26 -13.26 -1.45
CA TRP A 16 -25.41 -14.16 -1.34
C TRP A 16 -26.66 -13.51 -0.74
N LYS A 17 -26.49 -12.56 0.19
CA LYS A 17 -27.59 -12.04 1.03
C LYS A 17 -27.95 -10.59 0.77
N VAL A 18 -27.09 -9.82 0.11
CA VAL A 18 -27.28 -8.39 -0.01
C VAL A 18 -27.58 -8.04 -1.46
N ASP A 19 -28.75 -7.46 -1.69
CA ASP A 19 -29.12 -6.96 -3.00
C ASP A 19 -28.19 -5.80 -3.40
N PRO A 20 -27.64 -5.83 -4.62
CA PRO A 20 -26.66 -4.83 -5.06
C PRO A 20 -27.25 -3.41 -5.05
N GLU A 21 -28.55 -3.27 -5.30
CA GLU A 21 -29.24 -1.98 -5.26
C GLU A 21 -29.26 -1.37 -3.85
N THR A 22 -29.28 -2.19 -2.81
CA THR A 22 -29.26 -1.70 -1.42
C THR A 22 -27.91 -1.12 -1.01
N ILE A 23 -26.81 -1.57 -1.62
CA ILE A 23 -25.43 -1.15 -1.28
C ILE A 23 -24.94 0.01 -2.16
N ARG A 24 -25.63 0.24 -3.28
CA ARG A 24 -25.22 1.19 -4.33
C ARG A 24 -25.04 2.62 -3.82
N ASP A 25 -25.93 3.07 -2.93
CA ASP A 25 -26.04 4.47 -2.53
C ASP A 25 -25.71 4.72 -1.04
N PHE A 26 -24.95 3.81 -0.41
CA PHE A 26 -24.73 3.86 1.03
C PHE A 26 -23.95 5.10 1.51
N ILE A 27 -23.02 5.61 0.69
CA ILE A 27 -22.21 6.80 1.01
C ILE A 27 -22.17 7.78 -0.17
N ILE A 28 -21.82 7.28 -1.36
CA ILE A 28 -21.82 8.07 -2.61
C ILE A 28 -22.79 7.37 -3.57
N PRO A 29 -23.71 8.10 -4.22
CA PRO A 29 -24.67 7.50 -5.14
C PRO A 29 -23.94 6.75 -6.26
N GLY A 30 -24.30 5.49 -6.49
CA GLY A 30 -23.72 4.67 -7.56
C GLY A 30 -22.31 4.13 -7.31
N SER A 31 -21.73 4.31 -6.12
CA SER A 31 -20.32 4.01 -5.89
C SER A 31 -20.05 2.59 -5.38
N TYR A 32 -21.04 1.94 -4.74
CA TYR A 32 -20.88 0.61 -4.14
C TYR A 32 -19.73 0.51 -3.12
N LEU A 33 -19.33 1.63 -2.51
CA LEU A 33 -18.16 1.75 -1.63
C LEU A 33 -17.99 0.63 -0.58
N PRO A 34 -19.05 0.20 0.16
CA PRO A 34 -18.90 -0.88 1.14
C PRO A 34 -18.41 -2.19 0.50
N MET A 35 -18.87 -2.49 -0.71
CA MET A 35 -18.46 -3.67 -1.46
C MET A 35 -17.04 -3.49 -2.01
N THR A 36 -16.70 -2.32 -2.56
CA THR A 36 -15.35 -2.05 -3.06
C THR A 36 -14.31 -2.11 -1.95
N LEU A 37 -14.65 -1.67 -0.73
CA LEU A 37 -13.77 -1.73 0.43
C LEU A 37 -13.59 -3.17 0.96
N LEU A 38 -14.66 -3.96 0.96
CA LEU A 38 -14.57 -5.40 1.26
C LEU A 38 -13.64 -6.09 0.25
N MET A 39 -13.82 -5.80 -1.04
CA MET A 39 -12.96 -6.30 -2.12
C MET A 39 -11.51 -5.83 -1.97
N MET A 40 -11.26 -4.58 -1.59
CA MET A 40 -9.93 -4.08 -1.28
C MET A 40 -9.26 -4.95 -0.22
N GLY A 41 -9.99 -5.29 0.85
CA GLY A 41 -9.54 -6.20 1.88
C GLY A 41 -9.12 -7.56 1.31
N GLY A 42 -9.95 -8.17 0.46
CA GLY A 42 -9.65 -9.46 -0.17
C GLY A 42 -8.41 -9.42 -1.05
N ILE A 43 -8.31 -8.38 -1.90
CA ILE A 43 -7.15 -8.13 -2.77
C ILE A 43 -5.88 -7.91 -1.94
N PHE A 44 -5.97 -7.10 -0.87
CA PHE A 44 -4.87 -6.87 0.05
C PHE A 44 -4.35 -8.17 0.66
N TRP A 45 -5.24 -9.02 1.18
CA TRP A 45 -4.83 -10.28 1.78
C TRP A 45 -4.17 -11.21 0.76
N LEU A 46 -4.70 -11.33 -0.45
CA LEU A 46 -4.08 -12.11 -1.53
C LEU A 46 -2.70 -11.58 -1.89
N LEU A 47 -2.58 -10.27 -2.14
CA LEU A 47 -1.31 -9.65 -2.51
C LEU A 47 -0.30 -9.70 -1.36
N SER A 48 -0.74 -9.62 -0.10
CA SER A 48 0.16 -9.69 1.05
C SER A 48 0.78 -11.07 1.20
N ILE A 49 0.06 -12.12 0.83
CA ILE A 49 0.58 -13.50 0.79
C ILE A 49 1.49 -13.66 -0.44
N LEU A 50 1.04 -13.22 -1.61
CA LEU A 50 1.77 -13.39 -2.87
C LEU A 50 3.09 -12.63 -2.90
N LEU A 51 3.10 -11.37 -2.44
CA LEU A 51 4.28 -10.50 -2.46
C LEU A 51 5.12 -10.60 -1.18
N MET A 52 4.69 -11.42 -0.20
CA MET A 52 5.30 -11.57 1.12
C MET A 52 5.58 -10.23 1.83
N SER A 53 4.81 -9.18 1.50
CA SER A 53 5.01 -7.82 2.00
C SER A 53 3.68 -7.11 2.11
N SER A 54 3.26 -6.83 3.35
CA SER A 54 2.02 -6.08 3.60
C SER A 54 2.10 -4.63 3.11
N SER A 55 3.28 -4.00 3.19
CA SER A 55 3.46 -2.61 2.72
C SER A 55 3.30 -2.46 1.20
N THR A 56 3.87 -3.39 0.43
CA THR A 56 3.75 -3.44 -1.03
C THR A 56 2.32 -3.83 -1.40
N ALA A 57 1.77 -4.87 -0.77
CA ALA A 57 0.41 -5.30 -1.01
C ALA A 57 -0.64 -4.21 -0.77
N LEU A 58 -0.51 -3.41 0.29
CA LEU A 58 -1.43 -2.31 0.57
C LEU A 58 -1.41 -1.26 -0.54
N ARG A 59 -0.23 -0.88 -1.03
CA ARG A 59 -0.07 0.12 -2.11
C ARG A 59 -0.73 -0.34 -3.40
N TRP A 60 -0.50 -1.60 -3.78
CA TRP A 60 -1.11 -2.19 -4.96
C TRP A 60 -2.62 -2.40 -4.80
N ALA A 61 -3.08 -2.89 -3.63
CA ALA A 61 -4.51 -3.04 -3.35
C ALA A 61 -5.25 -1.70 -3.42
N LEU A 62 -4.65 -0.63 -2.89
CA LEU A 62 -5.22 0.71 -2.94
C LEU A 62 -5.33 1.21 -4.38
N GLY A 63 -4.26 1.05 -5.18
CA GLY A 63 -4.29 1.42 -6.60
C GLY A 63 -5.33 0.64 -7.43
N ILE A 64 -5.42 -0.68 -7.22
CA ILE A 64 -6.43 -1.52 -7.89
C ILE A 64 -7.85 -1.09 -7.48
N THR A 65 -8.06 -0.82 -6.18
CA THR A 65 -9.37 -0.41 -5.65
C THR A 65 -9.79 0.94 -6.22
N VAL A 66 -8.88 1.92 -6.29
CA VAL A 66 -9.15 3.23 -6.92
C VAL A 66 -9.53 3.06 -8.38
N PHE A 67 -8.83 2.19 -9.12
CA PHE A 67 -9.18 1.92 -10.52
C PHE A 67 -10.58 1.27 -10.66
N LEU A 68 -10.90 0.29 -9.82
CA LEU A 68 -12.21 -0.36 -9.80
C LEU A 68 -13.32 0.65 -9.50
N GLU A 69 -13.13 1.52 -8.50
CA GLU A 69 -14.10 2.56 -8.14
C GLU A 69 -14.31 3.53 -9.30
N LEU A 70 -13.23 4.00 -9.93
CA LEU A 70 -13.33 4.84 -11.13
C LEU A 70 -14.10 4.13 -12.24
N ARG A 71 -13.90 2.83 -12.43
CA ARG A 71 -14.63 2.03 -13.43
C ARG A 71 -16.13 1.97 -13.13
N VAL A 72 -16.50 1.78 -11.87
CA VAL A 72 -17.90 1.78 -11.42
C VAL A 72 -18.56 3.15 -11.67
N LEU A 73 -17.84 4.23 -11.40
CA LEU A 73 -18.31 5.61 -11.65
C LEU A 73 -18.32 6.00 -13.14
N GLY A 74 -17.97 5.10 -14.06
CA GLY A 74 -17.89 5.37 -15.50
C GLY A 74 -16.65 6.18 -15.93
N LEU A 75 -15.74 6.46 -15.01
CA LEU A 75 -14.50 7.20 -15.24
C LEU A 75 -13.29 6.28 -15.51
N GLY A 76 -13.42 4.96 -15.32
CA GLY A 76 -12.31 4.01 -15.46
C GLY A 76 -11.99 3.67 -16.92
N SER A 77 -11.26 4.55 -17.61
CA SER A 77 -10.71 4.30 -18.94
C SER A 77 -9.38 3.52 -18.88
N ILE A 78 -8.96 2.92 -20.01
CA ILE A 78 -7.65 2.27 -20.12
C ILE A 78 -6.52 3.25 -19.79
N LEU A 79 -6.65 4.51 -20.22
CA LEU A 79 -5.70 5.57 -19.93
C LEU A 79 -5.55 5.79 -18.42
N ASN A 80 -6.67 5.84 -17.68
CA ASN A 80 -6.64 5.99 -16.23
C ASN A 80 -5.99 4.80 -15.54
N GLY A 81 -6.19 3.58 -16.06
CA GLY A 81 -5.49 2.39 -15.59
C GLY A 81 -3.98 2.50 -15.76
N ILE A 82 -3.51 2.90 -16.95
CA ILE A 82 -2.07 3.09 -17.23
C ILE A 82 -1.48 4.18 -16.32
N LEU A 83 -2.19 5.29 -16.11
CA LEU A 83 -1.73 6.38 -15.23
C LEU A 83 -1.58 5.91 -13.78
N ILE A 84 -2.57 5.18 -13.27
CA ILE A 84 -2.51 4.62 -11.91
C ILE A 84 -1.33 3.65 -11.79
N VAL A 85 -1.15 2.74 -12.74
CA VAL A 85 -0.04 1.78 -12.73
C VAL A 85 1.32 2.51 -12.79
N GLY A 86 1.47 3.49 -13.68
CA GLY A 86 2.68 4.30 -13.78
C GLY A 86 2.99 5.06 -12.48
N LEU A 87 1.97 5.60 -11.83
CA LEU A 87 2.09 6.27 -10.53
C LEU A 87 2.55 5.30 -9.44
N LEU A 88 1.95 4.10 -9.36
CA LEU A 88 2.33 3.07 -8.38
C LEU A 88 3.76 2.60 -8.57
N ILE A 89 4.17 2.34 -9.82
CA ILE A 89 5.55 1.93 -10.14
C ILE A 89 6.54 3.02 -9.74
N SER A 90 6.25 4.28 -10.09
CA SER A 90 7.09 5.43 -9.73
C SER A 90 7.22 5.57 -8.21
N LEU A 91 6.13 5.39 -7.48
CA LEU A 91 6.11 5.41 -6.02
C LEU A 91 6.93 4.28 -5.41
N GLU A 92 6.84 3.05 -5.94
CA GLU A 92 7.65 1.92 -5.48
C GLU A 92 9.15 2.20 -5.66
N ILE A 93 9.56 2.66 -6.84
CA ILE A 93 10.96 2.98 -7.14
C ILE A 93 11.48 4.06 -6.18
N TYR A 94 10.69 5.12 -5.94
CA TYR A 94 11.07 6.19 -5.01
C TYR A 94 11.28 5.66 -3.59
N LEU A 95 10.37 4.82 -3.09
CA LEU A 95 10.44 4.27 -1.75
C LEU A 95 11.61 3.28 -1.60
N MET A 96 11.91 2.50 -2.63
CA MET A 96 13.10 1.63 -2.66
C MET A 96 14.39 2.45 -2.56
N LYS A 97 14.50 3.55 -3.33
CA LYS A 97 15.67 4.44 -3.29
C LYS A 97 15.84 5.14 -1.94
N SER A 98 14.73 5.56 -1.32
CA SER A 98 14.75 6.22 -0.01
C SER A 98 15.24 5.30 1.11
N LYS A 99 14.90 3.99 1.06
CA LYS A 99 15.41 3.00 2.02
C LYS A 99 16.94 2.83 1.95
N GLY A 100 17.52 2.83 0.75
CA GLY A 100 18.98 2.74 0.56
C GLY A 100 19.72 3.94 1.17
N LYS A 101 19.21 5.16 0.96
CA LYS A 101 19.85 6.40 1.46
C LYS A 101 19.96 6.47 2.99
N LYS A 102 19.11 5.77 3.74
CA LYS A 102 19.22 5.70 5.21
C LYS A 102 20.38 4.84 5.70
N MET A 103 20.85 3.87 4.91
CA MET A 103 21.98 3.00 5.27
C MET A 103 23.34 3.64 4.97
N ASP A 104 23.39 4.60 4.03
CA ASP A 104 24.61 5.32 3.65
C ASP A 104 24.92 6.55 4.53
N LEU A 105 24.11 6.82 5.58
CA LEU A 105 24.52 7.78 6.60
C LEU A 105 25.58 7.10 7.47
N PRO A 106 26.87 7.50 7.40
CA PRO A 106 27.86 6.99 8.33
C PRO A 106 27.32 7.29 9.73
N LEU A 107 27.22 6.23 10.52
CA LEU A 107 27.05 6.25 11.97
C LEU A 107 27.80 7.49 12.46
N ARG A 108 27.09 8.53 12.91
CA ARG A 108 27.72 9.77 13.36
C ARG A 108 28.79 9.34 14.36
N VAL A 109 30.05 9.33 13.93
CA VAL A 109 31.17 9.19 14.85
C VAL A 109 31.04 10.43 15.71
N PRO A 110 30.73 10.30 17.01
CA PRO A 110 30.67 11.47 17.85
C PRO A 110 32.04 12.14 17.75
N ALA A 111 32.04 13.44 17.42
CA ALA A 111 33.25 14.25 17.28
C ALA A 111 34.16 14.21 18.53
N ALA A 112 33.68 13.65 19.64
CA ALA A 112 34.44 13.33 20.83
C ALA A 112 35.58 12.31 20.59
N ARG A 113 35.44 11.35 19.67
CA ARG A 113 36.50 10.34 19.43
C ARG A 113 37.71 10.90 18.67
N MET A 114 37.52 11.95 17.87
CA MET A 114 38.64 12.62 17.16
C MET A 114 39.50 13.49 18.08
N ARG A 115 39.05 13.81 19.30
CA ARG A 115 39.75 14.73 20.21
C ARG A 115 40.67 14.01 21.20
N GLU A 116 40.55 12.69 21.37
CA GLU A 116 41.44 11.92 22.24
C GLU A 116 42.75 11.53 21.53
N ASP A 117 42.69 11.12 20.25
CA ASP A 117 43.89 10.68 19.52
C ASP A 117 44.92 11.81 19.34
N ASP A 118 44.47 13.04 19.16
CA ASP A 118 45.33 14.23 19.00
C ASP A 118 46.07 14.59 20.30
N ASN A 119 45.47 14.31 21.45
CA ASN A 119 46.08 14.60 22.76
C ASN A 119 47.05 13.49 23.19
N THR A 120 46.87 12.25 22.72
CA THR A 120 47.81 11.15 22.95
C THR A 120 49.05 11.20 22.07
N LEU A 121 48.95 11.79 20.86
CA LEU A 121 50.09 11.99 19.96
C LEU A 121 50.96 13.20 20.34
N GLY A 122 50.42 14.17 21.11
CA GLY A 122 51.19 15.28 21.67
C GLY A 122 51.89 14.98 23.00
N LEU A 123 51.75 13.76 23.53
CA LEU A 123 52.29 13.32 24.82
C LEU A 123 53.28 12.13 24.71
N MET A 124 53.71 11.78 23.49
CA MET A 124 54.82 10.85 23.23
C MET A 124 56.01 11.56 22.60
#